data_AF-A0A0E0IEG3-F1
#
_entry.id   AF-A0A0E0IEG3-F1
#
_cell.length_a   1.000
_cell.length_b   1.000
_cell.length_c   1.000
_cell.angle_alpha   90.00
_cell.angle_beta   90.00
_cell.angle_gamma   90.00
#
_symmetry.space_group_name_H-M   'P 1'
#
loop_
_entity.id
_entity.type
_entity.pdbx_description
1 polymer ?
#
loop_
_entity_poly.entity_id
_entity_poly.type
_entity_poly.pdbx_seq_one_letter_code
_entity_poly.pdbx_strand_id
1 'polypeptide(L)'
;MAAGEGEATTCHKRSAAGQEEEEESKRPRDGSEEEEELLTDLSRYRRYWTDLWSDVSGDIAKRTEFGPMRYTEEPVPPFAKLQDLLEVFSFEVTELKGILSWPIDVFGLISVRDSLDRNRNYIFERTRNYCQTLTAKDSSLVLTGPSRAVQLIDPIEFEIELRVKGTSPSKDKILSAEAFGYNCIAQRLRCGSLRSMMLSGARSTLEFKYAHIPLALEATIKVRITRGSTDFCGKFIAHTASIKEDVILLDSGEEMVAISHDGAINFSRSVVAVEGNGGVLTFGVHARQSGGENMRCSYKEFIPVRCGRSHDTLDVGFCQMSVEVAWSLIF
;
A
#
# COMPACT_ATOMS: atom_id res chain seq x y z
N MET A 1 -19.87 -51.72 -72.81
CA MET A 1 -19.81 -50.29 -72.44
C MET A 1 -19.23 -50.23 -71.04
N ALA A 2 -17.90 -50.11 -70.96
CA ALA A 2 -17.16 -48.93 -70.48
C ALA A 2 -17.06 -48.93 -68.94
N ALA A 3 -15.94 -49.40 -68.37
CA ALA A 3 -14.71 -48.67 -68.02
C ALA A 3 -14.82 -48.06 -66.60
N GLY A 4 -13.81 -48.01 -65.71
CA GLY A 4 -12.39 -48.38 -65.71
C GLY A 4 -11.98 -48.70 -64.26
N GLU A 5 -10.97 -49.55 -64.03
CA GLU A 5 -9.53 -49.23 -63.86
C GLU A 5 -9.17 -48.54 -62.53
N GLY A 6 -8.18 -49.13 -61.83
CA GLY A 6 -7.49 -48.50 -60.70
C GLY A 6 -6.78 -49.49 -59.77
N GLU A 7 -5.72 -50.15 -60.25
CA GLU A 7 -4.75 -50.94 -59.46
C GLU A 7 -3.94 -50.07 -58.47
N ALA A 8 -3.54 -50.67 -57.33
CA ALA A 8 -2.13 -50.90 -56.92
C ALA A 8 -2.02 -50.94 -55.38
N THR A 9 -1.71 -52.09 -54.76
CA THR A 9 -0.38 -52.70 -54.54
C THR A 9 0.38 -52.16 -53.32
N THR A 10 0.64 -53.10 -52.42
CA THR A 10 1.36 -53.13 -51.15
C THR A 10 2.83 -52.67 -51.22
N CYS A 11 3.38 -52.11 -50.13
CA CYS A 11 4.82 -52.18 -49.83
C CYS A 11 5.12 -52.02 -48.32
N HIS A 12 6.35 -52.39 -47.96
CA HIS A 12 6.82 -53.04 -46.74
C HIS A 12 7.31 -52.16 -45.56
N LYS A 13 7.43 -52.85 -44.41
CA LYS A 13 8.17 -52.55 -43.16
C LYS A 13 9.49 -51.76 -43.30
N ARG A 14 9.74 -50.86 -42.35
CA ARG A 14 11.05 -50.46 -41.74
C ARG A 14 10.73 -49.84 -40.36
N SER A 15 11.20 -50.35 -39.23
CA SER A 15 12.55 -50.33 -38.61
C SER A 15 12.50 -49.42 -37.38
N ALA A 16 12.78 -50.01 -36.22
CA ALA A 16 12.95 -49.32 -34.95
C ALA A 16 14.23 -48.48 -34.96
N ALA A 17 14.12 -47.21 -34.58
CA ALA A 17 15.25 -46.36 -34.19
C ALA A 17 14.88 -45.79 -32.82
N GLY A 18 15.70 -46.11 -31.81
CA GLY A 18 15.55 -45.60 -30.46
C GLY A 18 15.73 -44.08 -30.45
N GLN A 19 14.82 -43.41 -29.75
CA GLN A 19 15.04 -42.06 -29.24
C GLN A 19 15.73 -42.24 -27.89
N GLU A 20 17.05 -42.08 -27.87
CA GLU A 20 17.74 -41.67 -26.65
C GLU A 20 17.34 -40.21 -26.43
N GLU A 21 16.40 -40.00 -25.50
CA GLU A 21 16.18 -38.69 -24.91
C GLU A 21 17.48 -38.31 -24.19
N GLU A 22 18.26 -37.41 -24.77
CA GLU A 22 19.24 -36.64 -24.01
C GLU A 22 18.46 -35.88 -22.92
N GLU A 23 18.52 -36.40 -21.69
CA GLU A 23 18.28 -35.60 -20.49
C GLU A 23 19.32 -34.48 -20.51
N GLU A 24 18.95 -33.35 -21.11
CA GLU A 24 19.68 -32.10 -21.02
C GLU A 24 19.70 -31.72 -19.54
N SER A 25 20.81 -32.07 -18.88
CA SER A 25 21.13 -31.70 -17.52
C SER A 25 20.99 -30.17 -17.40
N LYS A 26 19.84 -29.74 -16.86
CA LYS A 26 19.59 -28.34 -16.52
C LYS A 26 20.66 -27.97 -15.51
N ARG A 27 21.65 -27.21 -15.98
CA ARG A 27 22.64 -26.58 -15.11
C ARG A 27 21.89 -25.86 -13.99
N PRO A 28 22.33 -25.96 -12.73
CA PRO A 28 21.72 -25.20 -11.65
C PRO A 28 21.74 -23.73 -12.05
N ARG A 29 20.56 -23.11 -12.16
CA ARG A 29 20.41 -21.70 -12.53
C ARG A 29 21.17 -20.85 -11.52
N ASP A 30 21.86 -19.81 -12.00
CA ASP A 30 22.49 -18.87 -11.10
C ASP A 30 21.41 -18.09 -10.35
N GLY A 31 21.56 -18.00 -9.03
CA GLY A 31 20.57 -17.33 -8.18
C GLY A 31 20.41 -15.85 -8.51
N SER A 32 21.38 -15.21 -9.16
CA SER A 32 21.24 -13.83 -9.67
C SER A 32 20.37 -13.71 -10.91
N GLU A 33 20.46 -14.67 -11.85
CA GLU A 33 19.62 -14.67 -13.06
C GLU A 33 18.13 -14.78 -12.69
N GLU A 34 17.81 -15.59 -11.67
CA GLU A 34 16.44 -15.68 -11.15
C GLU A 34 15.94 -14.38 -10.52
N GLU A 35 16.80 -13.64 -9.78
CA GLU A 35 16.38 -12.34 -9.23
C GLU A 35 16.15 -11.31 -10.36
N GLU A 36 16.99 -11.30 -11.40
CA GLU A 36 16.84 -10.38 -12.54
C GLU A 36 15.56 -10.67 -13.34
N GLU A 37 15.23 -11.94 -13.54
CA GLU A 37 13.97 -12.36 -14.20
C GLU A 37 12.75 -11.80 -13.45
N LEU A 38 12.74 -11.89 -12.12
CA LEU A 38 11.66 -11.34 -11.28
C LEU A 38 11.55 -9.81 -11.34
N LEU A 39 12.62 -9.09 -11.69
CA LEU A 39 12.60 -7.64 -11.88
C LEU A 39 12.21 -7.21 -13.29
N THR A 40 12.06 -8.15 -14.23
CA THR A 40 11.94 -7.82 -15.66
C THR A 40 10.71 -6.96 -15.94
N ASP A 41 9.54 -7.33 -15.40
CA ASP A 41 8.30 -6.59 -15.63
C ASP A 41 8.35 -5.21 -14.97
N LEU A 42 8.87 -5.12 -13.75
CA LEU A 42 9.06 -3.85 -13.05
C LEU A 42 10.04 -2.94 -13.80
N SER A 43 11.12 -3.49 -14.35
CA SER A 43 12.11 -2.76 -15.15
C SER A 43 11.51 -2.26 -16.46
N ARG A 44 10.64 -3.06 -17.10
CA ARG A 44 9.90 -2.67 -18.30
C ARG A 44 8.94 -1.52 -17.99
N TYR A 45 8.19 -1.61 -16.89
CA TYR A 45 7.34 -0.52 -16.41
C TYR A 45 8.15 0.75 -16.18
N ARG A 46 9.27 0.64 -15.46
CA ARG A 46 10.14 1.78 -15.16
C ARG A 46 10.64 2.49 -16.42
N ARG A 47 11.10 1.71 -17.41
CA ARG A 47 11.52 2.28 -18.71
C ARG A 47 10.36 2.98 -19.43
N TYR A 48 9.20 2.32 -19.51
CA TYR A 48 8.01 2.90 -20.12
C TYR A 48 7.60 4.22 -19.46
N TRP A 49 7.61 4.28 -18.13
CA TRP A 49 7.29 5.51 -17.40
C TRP A 49 8.31 6.61 -17.71
N THR A 50 9.61 6.29 -17.70
CA THR A 50 10.67 7.25 -18.03
C THR A 50 10.48 7.80 -19.44
N ASP A 51 10.26 6.93 -20.44
CA ASP A 51 10.09 7.33 -21.84
C ASP A 51 8.91 8.29 -22.04
N LEU A 52 7.86 8.19 -21.24
CA LEU A 52 6.67 9.04 -21.34
C LEU A 52 6.75 10.32 -20.51
N TRP A 53 7.40 10.27 -19.34
CA TRP A 53 7.19 11.27 -18.30
C TRP A 53 8.45 11.95 -17.80
N SER A 54 9.66 11.50 -18.19
CA SER A 54 10.90 12.06 -17.65
C SER A 54 11.06 13.56 -17.93
N ASP A 55 10.58 14.03 -19.08
CA ASP A 55 10.67 15.44 -19.49
C ASP A 55 9.78 16.36 -18.63
N VAL A 56 8.69 15.82 -18.07
CA VAL A 56 7.68 16.60 -17.31
C VAL A 56 7.83 16.39 -15.81
N SER A 57 8.05 15.14 -15.39
CA SER A 57 8.01 14.72 -13.98
C SER A 57 9.41 14.48 -13.40
N GLY A 58 10.43 14.42 -14.26
CA GLY A 58 11.81 14.20 -13.85
C GLY A 58 12.14 12.73 -13.60
N ASP A 59 12.97 12.47 -12.60
CA ASP A 59 13.50 11.13 -12.33
C ASP A 59 12.40 10.15 -11.87
N ILE A 60 12.50 8.89 -12.29
CA ILE A 60 11.51 7.87 -11.90
C ILE A 60 11.49 7.62 -10.40
N ALA A 61 12.61 7.71 -9.69
CA ALA A 61 12.64 7.56 -8.25
C ALA A 61 12.18 8.82 -7.50
N LYS A 62 11.83 9.90 -8.23
CA LYS A 62 11.40 11.15 -7.62
C LYS A 62 10.17 10.95 -6.74
N ARG A 63 10.27 11.47 -5.51
CA ARG A 63 9.18 11.52 -4.53
C ARG A 63 8.28 12.70 -4.81
N THR A 64 6.99 12.56 -4.52
CA THR A 64 6.08 13.71 -4.56
C THR A 64 6.56 14.82 -3.63
N GLU A 65 6.61 16.04 -4.15
CA GLU A 65 6.95 17.24 -3.36
C GLU A 65 5.72 17.83 -2.67
N PHE A 66 4.53 17.32 -3.01
CA PHE A 66 3.29 17.76 -2.41
C PHE A 66 3.06 17.08 -1.06
N GLY A 67 2.93 17.91 -0.03
CA GLY A 67 2.45 17.50 1.28
C GLY A 67 0.91 17.51 1.36
N PRO A 68 0.37 17.07 2.51
CA PRO A 68 -1.06 17.15 2.77
C PRO A 68 -1.46 18.59 3.13
N MET A 69 -2.75 18.82 3.37
CA MET A 69 -3.36 20.08 3.83
C MET A 69 -3.23 21.25 2.85
N ARG A 70 -3.00 20.98 1.55
CA ARG A 70 -2.67 22.02 0.56
C ARG A 70 -3.76 23.10 0.41
N TYR A 71 -5.02 22.70 0.52
CA TYR A 71 -6.18 23.57 0.39
C TYR A 71 -7.06 23.49 1.64
N THR A 72 -6.41 23.50 2.81
CA THR A 72 -7.09 23.55 4.12
C THR A 72 -7.49 24.96 4.52
N GLU A 73 -6.66 25.96 4.23
CA GLU A 73 -6.88 27.34 4.70
C GLU A 73 -7.55 28.19 3.62
N GLU A 74 -8.39 29.14 4.05
CA GLU A 74 -9.02 30.13 3.16
C GLU A 74 -8.03 31.25 2.79
N PRO A 75 -8.16 31.89 1.61
CA PRO A 75 -9.16 31.63 0.58
C PRO A 75 -8.82 30.37 -0.25
N VAL A 76 -9.80 29.48 -0.40
CA VAL A 76 -9.65 28.29 -1.25
C VAL A 76 -9.64 28.70 -2.74
N PRO A 77 -8.66 28.25 -3.54
CA PRO A 77 -8.64 28.52 -4.97
C PRO A 77 -9.88 27.95 -5.70
N PRO A 78 -10.41 28.62 -6.74
CA PRO A 78 -11.64 28.18 -7.43
C PRO A 78 -11.59 26.78 -8.04
N PHE A 79 -10.39 26.26 -8.32
CA PHE A 79 -10.17 24.94 -8.89
C PHE A 79 -10.16 23.81 -7.85
N ALA A 80 -9.96 24.13 -6.56
CA ALA A 80 -9.95 23.13 -5.50
C ALA A 80 -11.38 22.70 -5.16
N LYS A 81 -11.60 21.39 -5.18
CA LYS A 81 -12.93 20.78 -5.04
C LYS A 81 -12.84 19.39 -4.40
N LEU A 82 -14.01 18.81 -4.12
CA LEU A 82 -14.11 17.40 -3.79
C LEU A 82 -13.68 16.58 -5.01
N GLN A 83 -12.82 15.59 -4.79
CA GLN A 83 -12.32 14.69 -5.82
C GLN A 83 -12.51 13.25 -5.38
N ASP A 84 -12.57 12.34 -6.34
CA ASP A 84 -12.54 10.91 -6.04
C ASP A 84 -11.11 10.56 -5.55
N LEU A 85 -11.00 9.86 -4.41
CA LEU A 85 -9.74 9.52 -3.75
C LEU A 85 -9.62 8.01 -3.51
N LEU A 86 -8.39 7.51 -3.50
CA LEU A 86 -8.10 6.15 -3.06
C LEU A 86 -7.65 6.13 -1.59
N GLU A 87 -8.35 5.37 -0.77
CA GLU A 87 -7.90 5.02 0.58
C GLU A 87 -7.20 3.66 0.55
N VAL A 88 -6.03 3.58 1.17
CA VAL A 88 -5.22 2.35 1.24
C VAL A 88 -5.20 1.88 2.68
N PHE A 89 -5.75 0.70 2.95
CA PHE A 89 -5.87 0.19 4.32
C PHE A 89 -4.68 -0.69 4.70
N SER A 90 -4.35 -1.68 3.88
CA SER A 90 -3.28 -2.62 4.20
C SER A 90 -2.64 -3.25 2.97
N PHE A 91 -1.39 -3.67 3.16
CA PHE A 91 -0.71 -4.67 2.35
C PHE A 91 -0.27 -5.79 3.28
N GLU A 92 -0.72 -7.00 3.02
CA GLU A 92 -0.43 -8.17 3.84
C GLU A 92 0.19 -9.28 2.99
N VAL A 93 1.25 -9.91 3.49
CA VAL A 93 1.82 -11.12 2.86
C VAL A 93 1.02 -12.34 3.31
N THR A 94 0.04 -12.75 2.52
CA THR A 94 -0.87 -13.87 2.90
C THR A 94 -0.22 -15.24 2.72
N GLU A 95 0.80 -15.33 1.86
CA GLU A 95 1.45 -16.60 1.53
C GLU A 95 2.91 -16.35 1.13
N LEU A 96 3.81 -17.22 1.61
CA LEU A 96 5.17 -17.35 1.11
C LEU A 96 5.28 -18.61 0.25
N LYS A 97 6.00 -18.50 -0.87
CA LYS A 97 6.17 -19.58 -1.86
C LYS A 97 7.64 -19.89 -2.08
N GLY A 98 7.91 -21.11 -2.53
CA GLY A 98 9.24 -21.56 -2.93
C GLY A 98 10.22 -21.56 -1.76
N ILE A 99 11.28 -20.76 -1.88
CA ILE A 99 12.43 -20.77 -0.96
C ILE A 99 12.27 -19.91 0.30
N LEU A 100 11.18 -19.14 0.41
CA LEU A 100 10.95 -18.25 1.55
C LEU A 100 10.17 -18.97 2.65
N SER A 101 10.54 -18.71 3.90
CA SER A 101 9.84 -19.24 5.08
C SER A 101 9.80 -18.18 6.17
N TRP A 102 8.75 -18.23 6.98
CA TRP A 102 8.58 -17.33 8.11
C TRP A 102 9.61 -17.62 9.23
N PRO A 103 10.05 -16.61 9.98
CA PRO A 103 9.83 -15.18 9.78
C PRO A 103 10.71 -14.60 8.66
N ILE A 104 10.30 -13.46 8.09
CA ILE A 104 11.07 -12.75 7.06
C ILE A 104 11.30 -11.28 7.44
N ASP A 105 12.48 -10.77 7.14
CA ASP A 105 12.83 -9.36 7.32
C ASP A 105 12.64 -8.60 6.01
N VAL A 106 11.53 -7.87 5.88
CA VAL A 106 11.12 -7.19 4.65
C VAL A 106 11.60 -5.75 4.60
N PHE A 107 12.12 -5.35 3.45
CA PHE A 107 12.47 -3.96 3.12
C PHE A 107 12.16 -3.66 1.66
N GLY A 108 12.25 -2.40 1.25
CA GLY A 108 11.93 -1.96 -0.10
C GLY A 108 10.83 -0.91 -0.08
N LEU A 109 10.01 -0.88 -1.13
CA LEU A 109 8.98 0.15 -1.30
C LEU A 109 7.68 -0.39 -1.89
N ILE A 110 6.59 0.29 -1.50
CA ILE A 110 5.33 0.33 -2.23
C ILE A 110 5.03 1.81 -2.44
N SER A 111 4.82 2.22 -3.68
CA SER A 111 4.44 3.59 -4.01
C SER A 111 3.30 3.63 -5.01
N VAL A 112 2.60 4.75 -5.03
CA VAL A 112 1.55 5.04 -6.01
C VAL A 112 1.85 6.36 -6.71
N ARG A 113 1.52 6.43 -8.00
CA ARG A 113 1.60 7.63 -8.83
C ARG A 113 0.21 8.00 -9.30
N ASP A 114 -0.15 9.25 -9.11
CA ASP A 114 -1.36 9.84 -9.65
C ASP A 114 -1.05 10.97 -10.64
N SER A 115 -2.10 11.54 -11.20
CA SER A 115 -2.02 12.61 -12.19
C SER A 115 -1.52 13.95 -11.64
N LEU A 116 -1.36 14.09 -10.33
CA LEU A 116 -1.01 15.37 -9.73
C LEU A 116 0.43 15.78 -10.07
N ASP A 117 1.37 14.84 -9.96
CA ASP A 117 2.78 15.04 -10.32
C ASP A 117 3.49 13.81 -10.89
N ARG A 118 2.78 12.67 -11.02
CA ARG A 118 3.34 11.38 -11.45
C ARG A 118 4.53 10.90 -10.61
N ASN A 119 4.84 11.52 -9.48
CA ASN A 119 5.95 11.14 -8.61
C ASN A 119 5.51 10.08 -7.61
N ARG A 120 6.47 9.40 -6.98
CA ARG A 120 6.17 8.39 -5.96
C ARG A 120 5.56 9.03 -4.72
N ASN A 121 4.29 8.72 -4.47
CA ASN A 121 3.66 8.87 -3.17
C ASN A 121 3.82 7.52 -2.44
N TYR A 122 4.77 7.46 -1.50
CA TYR A 122 5.14 6.21 -0.84
C TYR A 122 4.06 5.77 0.15
N ILE A 123 3.64 4.52 0.05
CA ILE A 123 2.71 3.85 0.98
C ILE A 123 3.51 3.08 2.04
N PHE A 124 4.56 2.39 1.61
CA PHE A 124 5.53 1.69 2.45
C PHE A 124 6.93 2.00 1.93
N GLU A 125 7.86 2.29 2.82
CA GLU A 125 9.27 2.44 2.48
C GLU A 125 10.14 2.07 3.67
N ARG A 126 11.01 1.08 3.48
CA ARG A 126 12.00 0.68 4.48
C ARG A 126 13.33 0.38 3.82
N THR A 127 14.41 0.83 4.45
CA THR A 127 15.76 0.47 4.03
C THR A 127 16.13 -0.91 4.54
N ARG A 128 17.16 -1.53 3.94
CA ARG A 128 17.70 -2.82 4.40
C ARG A 128 18.14 -2.82 5.88
N ASN A 129 18.60 -1.68 6.38
CA ASN A 129 19.05 -1.53 7.77
C ASN A 129 17.90 -1.34 8.75
N TYR A 130 16.71 -0.96 8.25
CA TYR A 130 15.49 -0.72 9.02
C TYR A 130 14.33 -1.57 8.48
N CYS A 131 14.60 -2.85 8.21
CA CYS A 131 13.59 -3.80 7.75
C CYS A 131 12.48 -4.01 8.80
N GLN A 132 11.33 -4.50 8.35
CA GLN A 132 10.25 -4.96 9.22
C GLN A 132 10.26 -6.49 9.24
N THR A 133 10.31 -7.08 10.44
CA THR A 133 10.12 -8.53 10.58
C THR A 133 8.64 -8.86 10.47
N LEU A 134 8.30 -9.78 9.57
CA LEU A 134 6.96 -10.34 9.42
C LEU A 134 6.95 -11.80 9.85
N THR A 135 5.85 -12.23 10.42
CA THR A 135 5.61 -13.61 10.84
C THR A 135 4.30 -14.13 10.25
N ALA A 136 4.08 -15.45 10.31
CA ALA A 136 2.80 -16.03 9.89
C ALA A 136 1.58 -15.52 10.69
N LYS A 137 1.80 -14.95 11.88
CA LYS A 137 0.73 -14.37 12.72
C LYS A 137 0.58 -12.86 12.54
N ASP A 138 1.63 -12.21 12.05
CA ASP A 138 1.72 -10.76 11.87
C ASP A 138 2.47 -10.48 10.56
N SER A 139 1.71 -10.55 9.48
CA SER A 139 2.14 -10.52 8.08
C SER A 139 1.85 -9.19 7.40
N SER A 140 1.27 -8.22 8.12
CA SER A 140 0.87 -6.92 7.59
C SER A 140 2.04 -5.93 7.61
N LEU A 141 2.22 -5.20 6.51
CA LEU A 141 3.21 -4.13 6.43
C LEU A 141 2.75 -2.91 7.23
N VAL A 142 3.64 -2.35 8.05
CA VAL A 142 3.40 -1.07 8.73
C VAL A 142 3.54 0.06 7.71
N LEU A 143 2.41 0.57 7.26
CA LEU A 143 2.35 1.62 6.24
C LEU A 143 2.77 2.97 6.82
N THR A 144 3.61 3.70 6.10
CA THR A 144 4.10 5.04 6.50
C THR A 144 3.51 6.15 5.65
N GLY A 145 2.59 5.81 4.76
CA GLY A 145 1.92 6.76 3.90
C GLY A 145 0.53 6.28 3.47
N PRO A 146 -0.09 7.00 2.53
CA PRO A 146 0.54 8.02 1.69
C PRO A 146 0.87 9.34 2.44
N SER A 147 1.76 10.17 1.89
CA SER A 147 2.11 11.48 2.47
C SER A 147 1.05 12.55 2.22
N ARG A 148 0.19 12.32 1.22
CA ARG A 148 -0.97 13.11 0.80
C ARG A 148 -2.01 12.18 0.19
N ALA A 149 -3.24 12.62 0.04
CA ALA A 149 -4.29 11.83 -0.60
C ALA A 149 -3.90 11.40 -2.02
N VAL A 150 -4.33 10.18 -2.39
CA VAL A 150 -4.11 9.59 -3.71
C VAL A 150 -5.29 9.95 -4.61
N GLN A 151 -5.03 10.80 -5.60
CA GLN A 151 -6.08 11.36 -6.43
C GLN A 151 -6.50 10.43 -7.57
N LEU A 152 -7.81 10.29 -7.81
CA LEU A 152 -8.37 9.43 -8.85
C LEU A 152 -8.99 10.20 -10.03
N ILE A 153 -8.30 11.22 -10.57
CA ILE A 153 -8.72 11.88 -11.82
C ILE A 153 -8.43 10.98 -13.02
N ASP A 154 -7.18 10.54 -13.15
CA ASP A 154 -6.72 9.60 -14.17
C ASP A 154 -6.37 8.25 -13.53
N PRO A 155 -6.20 7.17 -14.33
CA PRO A 155 -5.65 5.92 -13.83
C PRO A 155 -4.34 6.15 -13.07
N ILE A 156 -4.28 5.59 -11.87
CA ILE A 156 -3.10 5.62 -11.01
C ILE A 156 -2.27 4.35 -11.21
N GLU A 157 -0.99 4.40 -10.87
CA GLU A 157 -0.07 3.29 -11.04
C GLU A 157 0.60 2.96 -9.72
N PHE A 158 0.53 1.69 -9.31
CA PHE A 158 1.27 1.16 -8.18
C PHE A 158 2.59 0.58 -8.64
N GLU A 159 3.62 0.79 -7.82
CA GLU A 159 4.95 0.24 -8.00
C GLU A 159 5.37 -0.45 -6.70
N ILE A 160 5.66 -1.75 -6.78
CA ILE A 160 6.04 -2.60 -5.65
C ILE A 160 7.43 -3.17 -5.95
N GLU A 161 8.38 -2.93 -5.04
CA GLU A 161 9.66 -3.66 -5.00
C GLU A 161 9.97 -3.98 -3.55
N LEU A 162 9.61 -5.18 -3.12
CA LEU A 162 9.85 -5.70 -1.79
C LEU A 162 10.89 -6.80 -1.83
N ARG A 163 11.78 -6.80 -0.83
CA ARG A 163 12.87 -7.76 -0.68
C ARG A 163 12.90 -8.31 0.74
N VAL A 164 13.30 -9.56 0.86
CA VAL A 164 13.67 -10.22 2.12
C VAL A 164 15.18 -10.08 2.31
N LYS A 165 15.58 -9.59 3.48
CA LYS A 165 16.97 -9.40 3.87
C LYS A 165 17.67 -10.75 4.06
N GLY A 166 18.77 -10.93 3.33
CA GLY A 166 19.70 -12.04 3.53
C GLY A 166 20.84 -11.69 4.49
N THR A 167 21.76 -12.63 4.66
CA THR A 167 22.98 -12.44 5.48
C THR A 167 23.88 -11.31 4.93
N SER A 168 23.82 -11.06 3.62
CA SER A 168 24.52 -9.98 2.92
C SER A 168 23.64 -9.44 1.79
N PRO A 169 23.90 -8.24 1.25
CA PRO A 169 23.11 -7.68 0.15
C PRO A 169 22.98 -8.60 -1.07
N SER A 170 24.04 -9.33 -1.40
CA SER A 170 24.05 -10.34 -2.48
C SER A 170 23.19 -11.58 -2.22
N LYS A 171 22.71 -11.75 -0.98
CA LYS A 171 21.83 -12.84 -0.56
C LYS A 171 20.40 -12.36 -0.30
N ASP A 172 20.11 -11.08 -0.50
CA ASP A 172 18.74 -10.57 -0.43
C ASP A 172 17.91 -11.19 -1.55
N LYS A 173 16.63 -11.45 -1.26
CA LYS A 173 15.70 -12.14 -2.16
C LYS A 173 14.51 -11.26 -2.46
N ILE A 174 14.09 -11.17 -3.72
CA ILE A 174 12.85 -10.50 -4.08
C ILE A 174 11.67 -11.23 -3.43
N LEU A 175 10.81 -10.48 -2.75
CA LEU A 175 9.55 -10.96 -2.19
C LEU A 175 8.41 -10.78 -3.21
N SER A 176 8.29 -9.56 -3.75
CA SER A 176 7.38 -9.16 -4.83
C SER A 176 8.02 -7.98 -5.58
N ALA A 177 7.91 -8.01 -6.90
CA ALA A 177 8.40 -6.96 -7.80
C ALA A 177 7.42 -6.82 -8.95
N GLU A 178 6.54 -5.84 -8.88
CA GLU A 178 5.45 -5.68 -9.84
C GLU A 178 4.97 -4.24 -9.92
N ALA A 179 4.34 -3.89 -11.04
CA ALA A 179 3.66 -2.63 -11.23
C ALA A 179 2.30 -2.88 -11.89
N PHE A 180 1.25 -2.19 -11.42
CA PHE A 180 -0.09 -2.35 -11.95
C PHE A 180 -0.88 -1.03 -11.90
N GLY A 181 -1.82 -0.88 -12.82
CA GLY A 181 -2.70 0.28 -12.89
C GLY A 181 -4.03 0.06 -12.18
N TYR A 182 -4.56 1.09 -11.54
CA TYR A 182 -5.95 1.16 -11.10
C TYR A 182 -6.72 2.15 -11.99
N ASN A 183 -7.57 1.63 -12.88
CA ASN A 183 -8.40 2.44 -13.75
C ASN A 183 -9.64 2.94 -12.99
N CYS A 184 -9.50 4.11 -12.35
CA CYS A 184 -10.56 4.72 -11.55
C CYS A 184 -11.84 5.01 -12.35
N ILE A 185 -11.71 5.36 -13.64
CA ILE A 185 -12.83 5.67 -14.53
C ILE A 185 -13.70 4.44 -14.71
N ALA A 186 -13.09 3.29 -15.01
CA ALA A 186 -13.80 2.02 -15.18
C ALA A 186 -14.37 1.48 -13.85
N GLN A 187 -13.69 1.74 -12.73
CA GLN A 187 -14.07 1.21 -11.41
C GLN A 187 -15.02 2.13 -10.63
N ARG A 188 -15.44 3.27 -11.20
CA ARG A 188 -16.26 4.27 -10.50
C ARG A 188 -17.60 3.75 -9.99
N LEU A 189 -18.21 2.79 -10.69
CA LEU A 189 -19.46 2.13 -10.25
C LEU A 189 -19.29 1.24 -9.00
N ARG A 190 -18.05 1.02 -8.55
CA ARG A 190 -17.70 0.20 -7.39
C ARG A 190 -17.13 1.04 -6.24
N CYS A 191 -17.36 2.34 -6.25
CA CYS A 191 -16.96 3.25 -5.17
C CYS A 191 -17.74 2.98 -3.88
N GLY A 192 -17.22 3.47 -2.74
CA GLY A 192 -17.88 3.37 -1.43
C GLY A 192 -17.95 1.95 -0.88
N SER A 193 -17.05 1.06 -1.27
CA SER A 193 -16.96 -0.30 -0.73
C SER A 193 -15.52 -0.73 -0.54
N LEU A 194 -15.25 -1.49 0.52
CA LEU A 194 -13.96 -2.12 0.75
C LEU A 194 -13.68 -3.13 -0.37
N ARG A 195 -12.48 -3.05 -0.92
CA ARG A 195 -11.97 -3.95 -1.96
C ARG A 195 -10.73 -4.64 -1.46
N SER A 196 -10.56 -5.88 -1.90
CA SER A 196 -9.34 -6.65 -1.75
C SER A 196 -8.87 -7.10 -3.13
N MET A 197 -7.57 -7.06 -3.35
CA MET A 197 -6.90 -7.55 -4.55
C MET A 197 -5.73 -8.44 -4.15
N MET A 198 -5.69 -9.64 -4.73
CA MET A 198 -4.61 -10.60 -4.52
C MET A 198 -3.56 -10.41 -5.61
N LEU A 199 -2.35 -10.04 -5.19
CA LEU A 199 -1.17 -9.87 -6.05
C LEU A 199 -0.30 -11.11 -5.86
N SER A 200 -0.48 -12.10 -6.73
CA SER A 200 0.22 -13.38 -6.65
C SER A 200 1.48 -13.36 -7.51
N GLY A 201 2.64 -13.20 -6.85
CA GLY A 201 3.95 -13.35 -7.47
C GLY A 201 4.53 -14.76 -7.34
N ALA A 202 5.76 -14.93 -7.82
CA ALA A 202 6.49 -16.20 -7.80
C ALA A 202 6.86 -16.68 -6.38
N ARG A 203 7.12 -15.75 -5.45
CA ARG A 203 7.63 -16.03 -4.10
C ARG A 203 6.70 -15.63 -2.97
N SER A 204 5.64 -14.91 -3.27
CA SER A 204 4.63 -14.54 -2.29
C SER A 204 3.29 -14.25 -2.94
N THR A 205 2.26 -14.19 -2.11
CA THR A 205 0.98 -13.56 -2.45
C THR A 205 0.76 -12.41 -1.49
N LEU A 206 0.49 -11.21 -2.02
CA LEU A 206 0.09 -10.04 -1.24
C LEU A 206 -1.42 -9.83 -1.34
N GLU A 207 -2.08 -9.57 -0.22
CA GLU A 207 -3.42 -8.97 -0.21
C GLU A 207 -3.30 -7.45 -0.08
N PHE A 208 -3.90 -6.72 -1.02
CA PHE A 208 -4.01 -5.27 -0.99
C PHE A 208 -5.46 -4.86 -0.73
N LYS A 209 -5.72 -4.25 0.43
CA LYS A 209 -7.03 -3.71 0.79
C LYS A 209 -7.10 -2.21 0.57
N TYR A 210 -8.14 -1.76 -0.14
CA TYR A 210 -8.35 -0.36 -0.51
C TYR A 210 -9.84 -0.02 -0.65
N ALA A 211 -10.15 1.27 -0.72
CA ALA A 211 -11.46 1.75 -1.13
C ALA A 211 -11.33 2.98 -2.04
N HIS A 212 -12.26 3.09 -2.98
CA HIS A 212 -12.44 4.28 -3.79
C HIS A 212 -13.52 5.12 -3.12
N ILE A 213 -13.13 6.28 -2.57
CA ILE A 213 -14.01 7.19 -1.86
C ILE A 213 -14.44 8.31 -2.82
N PRO A 214 -15.73 8.36 -3.22
CA PRO A 214 -16.20 9.37 -4.17
C PRO A 214 -16.38 10.73 -3.49
N LEU A 215 -16.11 11.82 -4.21
CA LEU A 215 -16.33 13.19 -3.73
C LEU A 215 -15.76 13.42 -2.32
N ALA A 216 -14.49 13.08 -2.14
CA ALA A 216 -13.80 13.03 -0.88
C ALA A 216 -12.97 14.30 -0.59
N LEU A 217 -12.66 14.46 0.70
CA LEU A 217 -11.67 15.37 1.27
C LEU A 217 -10.46 14.57 1.75
N GLU A 218 -9.30 15.21 1.76
CA GLU A 218 -8.16 14.73 2.54
C GLU A 218 -8.31 15.20 3.98
N ALA A 219 -8.39 14.25 4.92
CA ALA A 219 -8.31 14.50 6.34
C ALA A 219 -6.88 14.22 6.81
N THR A 220 -6.26 15.21 7.47
CA THR A 220 -4.97 15.05 8.14
C THR A 220 -5.16 15.12 9.65
N ILE A 221 -4.82 14.04 10.34
CA ILE A 221 -5.08 13.89 11.78
C ILE A 221 -3.80 14.18 12.57
N LYS A 222 -3.91 15.04 13.58
CA LYS A 222 -2.84 15.31 14.55
C LYS A 222 -3.36 15.11 15.96
N VAL A 223 -2.52 14.51 16.80
CA VAL A 223 -2.86 14.26 18.21
C VAL A 223 -1.77 14.77 19.12
N ARG A 224 -2.19 15.38 20.21
CA ARG A 224 -1.30 15.89 21.25
C ARG A 224 -1.85 15.54 22.63
N ILE A 225 -1.00 15.05 23.50
CA ILE A 225 -1.33 14.84 24.91
C ILE A 225 -1.46 16.20 25.57
N THR A 226 -2.62 16.44 26.20
CA THR A 226 -2.89 17.68 26.92
C THR A 226 -2.73 17.50 28.41
N ARG A 227 -3.09 16.33 28.96
CA ARG A 227 -3.00 15.99 30.39
C ARG A 227 -2.88 14.48 30.59
N GLY A 228 -2.31 14.05 31.71
CA GLY A 228 -2.28 12.64 32.14
C GLY A 228 -0.98 11.91 31.81
N SER A 229 -1.04 10.59 31.79
CA SER A 229 0.12 9.70 31.65
C SER A 229 0.65 9.66 30.22
N THR A 230 1.97 9.71 30.07
CA THR A 230 2.69 9.45 28.81
C THR A 230 3.19 8.00 28.70
N ASP A 231 3.11 7.25 29.79
CA ASP A 231 3.63 5.87 29.88
C ASP A 231 2.55 4.87 29.49
N PHE A 232 2.30 4.72 28.20
CA PHE A 232 1.33 3.76 27.65
C PHE A 232 1.74 3.25 26.27
N CYS A 233 1.31 2.03 25.95
CA CYS A 233 1.26 1.55 24.56
C CYS A 233 -0.13 1.80 23.98
N GLY A 234 -0.24 1.92 22.66
CA GLY A 234 -1.53 2.14 22.03
C GLY A 234 -1.56 2.04 20.52
N LYS A 235 -2.79 1.85 20.03
CA LYS A 235 -3.17 1.80 18.63
C LYS A 235 -4.14 2.93 18.32
N PHE A 236 -3.82 3.69 17.29
CA PHE A 236 -4.56 4.85 16.81
C PHE A 236 -5.12 4.52 15.44
N ILE A 237 -6.44 4.58 15.33
CA ILE A 237 -7.19 4.18 14.15
C ILE A 237 -8.09 5.30 13.66
N ALA A 238 -8.37 5.30 12.37
CA ALA A 238 -9.41 6.11 11.78
C ALA A 238 -10.19 5.30 10.76
N HIS A 239 -11.50 5.52 10.64
CA HIS A 239 -12.28 5.00 9.53
C HIS A 239 -13.37 5.99 9.15
N THR A 240 -13.83 5.88 7.90
CA THR A 240 -15.01 6.62 7.44
C THR A 240 -16.28 5.80 7.67
N ALA A 241 -17.43 6.46 7.83
CA ALA A 241 -18.72 5.81 8.03
C ALA A 241 -19.09 4.78 6.94
N SER A 242 -18.68 4.99 5.70
CA SER A 242 -19.04 4.09 4.59
C SER A 242 -18.19 2.81 4.55
N ILE A 243 -16.95 2.87 5.06
CA ILE A 243 -15.97 1.78 5.01
C ILE A 243 -15.62 1.38 6.44
N LYS A 244 -16.10 0.21 6.86
CA LYS A 244 -15.81 -0.37 8.18
C LYS A 244 -14.47 -1.13 8.18
N GLU A 245 -13.41 -0.48 7.72
CA GLU A 245 -12.04 -0.96 7.79
C GLU A 245 -11.17 0.16 8.37
N ASP A 246 -10.31 -0.19 9.32
CA ASP A 246 -9.52 0.81 10.03
C ASP A 246 -8.26 1.18 9.25
N VAL A 247 -8.08 2.47 9.03
CA VAL A 247 -6.77 3.04 8.74
C VAL A 247 -5.98 3.08 10.04
N ILE A 248 -4.89 2.33 10.10
CA ILE A 248 -3.96 2.34 11.24
C ILE A 248 -3.02 3.53 11.06
N LEU A 249 -3.17 4.55 11.92
CA LEU A 249 -2.31 5.73 11.94
C LEU A 249 -1.00 5.45 12.69
N LEU A 250 -1.10 4.66 13.76
CA LEU A 250 0.00 4.17 14.58
C LEU A 250 -0.45 2.91 15.33
N ASP A 251 0.42 1.91 15.40
CA ASP A 251 0.29 0.78 16.31
C ASP A 251 1.64 0.59 16.99
N SER A 252 1.73 0.91 18.29
CA SER A 252 2.98 0.74 19.04
C SER A 252 3.19 -0.70 19.53
N GLY A 253 2.21 -1.59 19.34
CA GLY A 253 2.22 -2.94 19.88
C GLY A 253 2.44 -2.92 21.40
N GLU A 254 3.54 -3.54 21.83
CA GLU A 254 3.95 -3.58 23.24
C GLU A 254 4.92 -2.46 23.62
N GLU A 255 5.39 -1.67 22.66
CA GLU A 255 6.27 -0.54 22.90
C GLU A 255 5.48 0.69 23.35
N MET A 256 6.14 1.58 24.08
CA MET A 256 5.55 2.84 24.50
C MET A 256 5.36 3.76 23.30
N VAL A 257 4.27 4.50 23.29
CA VAL A 257 4.00 5.49 22.24
C VAL A 257 5.08 6.58 22.28
N ALA A 258 5.69 6.85 21.11
CA ALA A 258 6.68 7.91 20.98
C ALA A 258 5.98 9.29 21.01
N ILE A 259 6.26 10.05 22.07
CA ILE A 259 5.68 11.37 22.33
C ILE A 259 6.80 12.41 22.31
N SER A 260 6.63 13.48 21.53
CA SER A 260 7.58 14.59 21.47
C SER A 260 7.53 15.46 22.73
N HIS A 261 8.53 16.33 22.91
CA HIS A 261 8.60 17.25 24.06
C HIS A 261 7.39 18.19 24.19
N ASP A 262 6.76 18.53 23.07
CA ASP A 262 5.55 19.36 23.04
C ASP A 262 4.26 18.54 23.18
N GLY A 263 4.36 17.23 23.41
CA GLY A 263 3.25 16.30 23.65
C GLY A 263 2.64 15.72 22.38
N ALA A 264 3.18 16.00 21.19
CA ALA A 264 2.66 15.46 19.94
C ALA A 264 2.97 13.97 19.80
N ILE A 265 2.01 13.23 19.26
CA ILE A 265 2.18 11.80 18.96
C ILE A 265 2.66 11.67 17.51
N ASN A 266 3.76 10.94 17.32
CA ASN A 266 4.34 10.70 16.00
C ASN A 266 3.64 9.52 15.32
N PHE A 267 2.67 9.81 14.45
CA PHE A 267 2.03 8.78 13.65
C PHE A 267 2.93 8.25 12.53
N SER A 268 2.74 6.98 12.17
CA SER A 268 3.36 6.38 11.00
C SER A 268 2.79 7.00 9.72
N ARG A 269 1.50 7.33 9.73
CA ARG A 269 0.78 8.06 8.68
C ARG A 269 -0.38 8.84 9.29
N SER A 270 -0.77 9.96 8.68
CA SER A 270 -1.81 10.85 9.21
C SER A 270 -2.91 11.19 8.22
N VAL A 271 -2.82 10.70 6.98
CA VAL A 271 -3.74 11.05 5.89
C VAL A 271 -4.80 9.97 5.72
N VAL A 272 -6.06 10.40 5.64
CA VAL A 272 -7.26 9.58 5.43
C VAL A 272 -8.17 10.28 4.42
N ALA A 273 -8.68 9.55 3.44
CA ALA A 273 -9.73 10.00 2.53
C ALA A 273 -11.11 9.84 3.17
N VAL A 274 -11.90 10.92 3.19
CA VAL A 274 -13.21 10.95 3.84
C VAL A 274 -14.23 11.55 2.90
N GLU A 275 -15.43 10.98 2.80
CA GLU A 275 -16.52 11.54 1.99
C GLU A 275 -16.84 12.97 2.42
N GLY A 276 -16.79 13.91 1.48
CA GLY A 276 -17.02 15.32 1.80
C GLY A 276 -18.48 15.63 2.13
N ASN A 277 -19.42 14.93 1.48
CA ASN A 277 -20.85 15.18 1.66
C ASN A 277 -21.48 14.08 2.52
N GLY A 278 -21.85 14.43 3.76
CA GLY A 278 -22.51 13.50 4.68
C GLY A 278 -21.62 12.36 5.18
N GLY A 279 -20.31 12.44 4.96
CA GLY A 279 -19.33 11.55 5.58
C GLY A 279 -19.14 11.85 7.06
N VAL A 280 -18.50 10.93 7.75
CA VAL A 280 -18.06 11.07 9.15
C VAL A 280 -16.72 10.37 9.27
N LEU A 281 -15.74 11.06 9.86
CA LEU A 281 -14.48 10.44 10.27
C LEU A 281 -14.59 10.01 11.73
N THR A 282 -14.48 8.72 11.99
CA THR A 282 -14.36 8.19 13.35
C THR A 282 -12.88 7.98 13.66
N PHE A 283 -12.38 8.69 14.67
CA PHE A 283 -11.06 8.49 15.23
C PHE A 283 -11.14 7.67 16.52
N GLY A 284 -10.30 6.65 16.66
CA GLY A 284 -10.28 5.75 17.80
C GLY A 284 -8.89 5.59 18.40
N VAL A 285 -8.84 5.43 19.72
CA VAL A 285 -7.62 5.12 20.46
C VAL A 285 -7.87 3.90 21.33
N HIS A 286 -7.04 2.88 21.17
CA HIS A 286 -6.95 1.73 22.07
C HIS A 286 -5.62 1.85 22.81
N ALA A 287 -5.64 2.08 24.11
CA ALA A 287 -4.44 2.32 24.89
C ALA A 287 -4.41 1.52 26.20
N ARG A 288 -3.22 1.07 26.58
CA ARG A 288 -2.99 0.38 27.84
C ARG A 288 -1.85 1.08 28.59
N GLN A 289 -2.15 1.53 29.81
CA GLN A 289 -1.17 2.18 30.67
C GLN A 289 -0.10 1.19 31.14
N SER A 290 1.14 1.66 31.28
CA SER A 290 2.23 0.87 31.86
C SER A 290 1.86 0.36 33.26
N GLY A 291 2.07 -0.93 33.51
CA GLY A 291 1.67 -1.61 34.75
C GLY A 291 0.15 -1.85 34.89
N GLY A 292 -0.65 -1.43 33.93
CA GLY A 292 -2.08 -1.71 33.85
C GLY A 292 -2.38 -2.95 33.00
N GLU A 293 -3.36 -3.74 33.45
CA GLU A 293 -3.82 -4.92 32.70
C GLU A 293 -4.92 -4.59 31.69
N ASN A 294 -5.68 -3.52 31.92
CA ASN A 294 -6.88 -3.22 31.14
C ASN A 294 -6.62 -2.30 29.95
N MET A 295 -7.00 -2.77 28.76
CA MET A 295 -7.11 -1.94 27.56
C MET A 295 -8.26 -0.93 27.73
N ARG A 296 -8.01 0.32 27.37
CA ARG A 296 -8.99 1.41 27.34
C ARG A 296 -9.22 1.84 25.91
N CYS A 297 -10.49 1.95 25.51
CA CYS A 297 -10.87 2.39 24.17
C CYS A 297 -11.72 3.66 24.28
N SER A 298 -11.42 4.65 23.43
CA SER A 298 -12.25 5.83 23.28
C SER A 298 -12.29 6.26 21.82
N TYR A 299 -13.40 6.89 21.42
CA TYR A 299 -13.70 7.25 20.04
C TYR A 299 -14.25 8.66 19.96
N LYS A 300 -14.00 9.33 18.83
CA LYS A 300 -14.56 10.63 18.49
C LYS A 300 -14.92 10.69 17.01
N GLU A 301 -16.08 11.27 16.75
CA GLU A 301 -16.56 11.51 15.39
C GLU A 301 -16.30 12.96 15.00
N PHE A 302 -15.83 13.16 13.78
CA PHE A 302 -15.63 14.47 13.19
C PHE A 302 -16.43 14.58 11.90
N ILE A 303 -17.25 15.63 11.81
CA ILE A 303 -18.02 15.93 10.62
C ILE A 303 -17.13 16.71 9.64
N PRO A 304 -16.93 16.22 8.41
CA PRO A 304 -16.14 16.92 7.41
C PRO A 304 -16.73 18.29 7.11
N VAL A 305 -15.85 19.30 7.07
CA VAL A 305 -16.17 20.62 6.55
C VAL A 305 -15.43 20.85 5.25
N ARG A 306 -15.95 21.75 4.40
CA ARG A 306 -15.40 21.99 3.06
C ARG A 306 -13.89 22.23 3.07
N CYS A 307 -13.40 23.05 3.98
CA CYS A 307 -11.97 23.24 4.28
C CYS A 307 -11.85 23.76 5.71
N GLY A 308 -10.66 23.65 6.29
CA GLY A 308 -10.35 24.19 7.61
C GLY A 308 -10.02 23.10 8.62
N ARG A 309 -10.17 23.40 9.91
CA ARG A 309 -9.77 22.49 10.99
C ARG A 309 -10.93 22.24 11.94
N SER A 310 -11.02 21.00 12.42
CA SER A 310 -11.90 20.60 13.51
C SER A 310 -11.07 20.12 14.69
N HIS A 311 -11.54 20.40 15.89
CA HIS A 311 -10.86 20.05 17.13
C HIS A 311 -11.82 19.38 18.09
N ASP A 312 -11.35 18.35 18.77
CA ASP A 312 -12.05 17.75 19.92
C ASP A 312 -11.01 17.19 20.91
N THR A 313 -11.48 16.80 22.08
CA THR A 313 -10.68 16.15 23.13
C THR A 313 -11.15 14.73 23.34
N LEU A 314 -10.22 13.79 23.40
CA LEU A 314 -10.44 12.38 23.65
C LEU A 314 -9.76 11.98 24.96
N ASP A 315 -10.44 11.17 25.77
CA ASP A 315 -9.96 10.76 27.09
C ASP A 315 -10.04 9.23 27.21
N VAL A 316 -8.89 8.59 27.45
CA VAL A 316 -8.79 7.13 27.65
C VAL A 316 -8.78 6.76 29.15
N GLY A 317 -9.12 7.70 30.03
CA GLY A 317 -9.24 7.55 31.48
C GLY A 317 -7.98 7.94 32.26
N PHE A 318 -6.79 7.67 31.69
CA PHE A 318 -5.49 8.03 32.29
C PHE A 318 -4.72 9.09 31.48
N CYS A 319 -5.17 9.37 30.25
CA CYS A 319 -4.53 10.33 29.34
C CYS A 319 -5.61 11.05 28.55
N GLN A 320 -5.54 12.38 28.56
CA GLN A 320 -6.37 13.26 27.78
C GLN A 320 -5.56 13.78 26.59
N MET A 321 -6.18 13.77 25.41
CA MET A 321 -5.55 14.10 24.15
C MET A 321 -6.41 15.11 23.39
N SER A 322 -5.81 16.16 22.85
CA SER A 322 -6.44 16.98 21.82
C SER A 322 -6.23 16.33 20.46
N VAL A 323 -7.31 16.23 19.69
CA VAL A 323 -7.32 15.71 18.33
C VAL A 323 -7.69 16.86 17.41
N GLU A 324 -6.85 17.10 16.41
CA GLU A 324 -7.09 18.04 15.33
C GLU A 324 -7.24 17.28 14.03
N VAL A 325 -8.28 17.61 13.26
CA VAL A 325 -8.47 17.12 11.89
C VAL A 325 -8.45 18.31 10.95
N ALA A 326 -7.48 18.35 10.06
CA ALA A 326 -7.41 19.32 8.98
C ALA A 326 -8.09 18.74 7.73
N TRP A 327 -9.07 19.47 7.20
CA TRP A 327 -9.84 19.10 6.02
C TRP A 327 -9.33 19.87 4.81
N SER A 328 -8.86 19.16 3.80
CA SER A 328 -8.33 19.75 2.58
C SER A 328 -9.13 19.29 1.37
N LEU A 329 -9.51 20.26 0.54
CA LEU A 329 -9.91 19.99 -0.84
C LEU A 329 -8.70 19.53 -1.64
N ILE A 330 -8.98 19.08 -2.86
CA ILE A 330 -8.00 18.55 -3.80
C ILE A 330 -8.11 19.33 -5.12
N PHE A 331 -6.98 19.49 -5.80
CA PHE A 331 -6.92 20.01 -7.16
C PHE A 331 -6.93 18.83 -8.11
#